data_AF-A0A7S2D2G0-F1
#
_entry.id   AF-A0A7S2D2G0-F1
#
_cell.length_a   1.000
_cell.length_b   1.000
_cell.length_c   1.000
_cell.angle_alpha   90.00
_cell.angle_beta   90.00
_cell.angle_gamma   90.00
#
_symmetry.space_group_name_H-M   'P 1'
#
loop_
_entity.id
_entity.type
_entity.pdbx_description
1 polymer ?
#
loop_
_entity_poly.entity_id
_entity_poly.type
_entity_poly.pdbx_seq_one_letter_code
_entity_poly.pdbx_strand_id
1 'polypeptide(L)'
;KETTGVFKCAPRECKGHTYCESVLMGRTSCSQAEVKSIVELLQQDWRVEDYDLLRRNCCHFADELCWRLGVGAIPSWVTNLAANAASFEDAGERFYARS
;
A
#
# COMPACT_ATOMS: atom_id res chain seq x y z
N LYS A 1 -17.77 -3.96 12.41
CA LYS A 1 -17.29 -3.33 11.16
C LYS A 1 -15.78 -3.52 11.15
N GLU A 2 -15.22 -4.08 10.09
CA GLU A 2 -13.76 -4.14 9.93
C GLU A 2 -13.23 -2.69 9.87
N THR A 3 -12.32 -2.35 10.78
CA THR A 3 -11.75 -1.00 10.93
C THR A 3 -10.36 -0.89 10.29
N THR A 4 -9.73 -2.02 9.96
CA THR A 4 -8.41 -2.07 9.31
C THR A 4 -8.52 -1.94 7.78
N GLY A 5 -7.62 -1.18 7.17
CA GLY A 5 -7.50 -1.03 5.72
C GLY A 5 -6.67 -2.12 5.05
N VAL A 6 -6.18 -3.10 5.83
CA VAL A 6 -5.26 -4.13 5.37
C VAL A 6 -5.98 -5.48 5.30
N PHE A 7 -6.01 -6.06 4.10
CA PHE A 7 -6.61 -7.37 3.84
C PHE A 7 -5.64 -8.29 3.07
N LYS A 8 -6.00 -9.57 2.94
CA LYS A 8 -5.21 -10.57 2.21
C LYS A 8 -5.95 -11.07 0.97
N CYS A 9 -5.21 -11.34 -0.09
CA CYS A 9 -5.68 -12.03 -1.29
C CYS A 9 -4.59 -12.96 -1.83
N ALA A 10 -4.92 -13.81 -2.79
CA ALA A 10 -3.91 -14.57 -3.51
C ALA A 10 -3.03 -13.60 -4.33
N PRO A 11 -1.71 -13.84 -4.44
CA PRO A 11 -0.82 -12.99 -5.21
C PRO A 11 -1.35 -12.79 -6.64
N ARG A 12 -1.34 -11.54 -7.13
CA ARG A 12 -1.80 -11.14 -8.48
C ARG A 12 -3.32 -11.25 -8.73
N GLU A 13 -4.11 -11.57 -7.70
CA GLU A 13 -5.56 -11.79 -7.84
C GLU A 13 -6.41 -10.81 -7.02
N CYS A 14 -5.87 -9.63 -6.69
CA CYS A 14 -6.63 -8.62 -5.95
C CYS A 14 -7.77 -8.07 -6.81
N LYS A 15 -9.01 -8.43 -6.45
CA LYS A 15 -10.22 -7.93 -7.14
C LYS A 15 -10.27 -6.40 -7.09
N GLY A 16 -10.68 -5.78 -8.20
CA GLY A 16 -10.72 -4.31 -8.34
C GLY A 16 -9.38 -3.66 -8.71
N HIS A 17 -8.30 -4.43 -8.81
CA HIS A 17 -6.99 -3.95 -9.28
C HIS A 17 -6.50 -4.77 -10.47
N THR A 18 -5.76 -4.12 -11.37
CA THR A 18 -5.08 -4.79 -12.49
C THR A 18 -3.62 -5.01 -12.13
N TYR A 19 -3.19 -6.27 -12.10
CA TYR A 19 -1.78 -6.61 -11.91
C TYR A 19 -0.94 -6.11 -13.09
N CYS A 20 0.18 -5.46 -12.78
CA CYS A 20 1.14 -4.96 -13.77
C CYS A 20 2.38 -5.87 -13.83
N GLU A 21 3.12 -5.96 -12.72
CA GLU A 21 4.35 -6.75 -12.66
C GLU A 21 4.71 -7.17 -11.21
N SER A 22 5.72 -8.04 -11.07
CA SER A 22 6.28 -8.46 -9.79
C SER A 22 7.73 -8.01 -9.71
N VAL A 23 8.06 -7.20 -8.70
CA VAL A 23 9.42 -6.74 -8.45
C VAL A 23 10.03 -7.54 -7.29
N LEU A 24 11.23 -8.11 -7.51
CA LEU A 24 11.95 -8.80 -6.45
C LEU A 24 12.61 -7.79 -5.49
N MET A 25 12.11 -7.70 -4.26
CA MET A 25 12.64 -6.77 -3.25
C MET A 25 13.90 -7.29 -2.54
N GLY A 26 14.08 -8.61 -2.47
CA GLY A 26 15.22 -9.22 -1.77
C GLY A 26 14.80 -10.45 -0.95
N ARG A 27 15.66 -10.82 0.00
CA ARG A 27 15.39 -11.91 0.95
C ARG A 27 15.28 -11.33 2.35
N THR A 28 14.18 -11.63 3.04
CA THR A 28 14.03 -11.34 4.46
C THR A 28 14.63 -12.47 5.30
N SER A 29 15.21 -12.11 6.44
CA SER A 29 15.62 -13.07 7.48
C SER A 29 14.46 -13.43 8.42
N CYS A 30 13.30 -12.77 8.30
CA CYS A 30 12.12 -13.06 9.11
C CYS A 30 11.57 -14.46 8.78
N SER A 31 11.26 -15.21 9.82
CA SER A 31 10.44 -16.41 9.76
C SER A 31 9.00 -16.10 9.37
N GLN A 32 8.25 -17.12 8.97
CA GLN A 32 6.83 -16.97 8.65
C GLN A 32 6.00 -16.40 9.82
N ALA A 33 6.36 -16.78 11.06
CA ALA A 33 5.69 -16.27 12.26
C ALA A 33 5.97 -14.77 12.44
N GLU A 34 7.23 -14.34 12.27
CA GLU A 34 7.60 -12.92 12.36
C GLU A 34 6.93 -12.08 11.27
N VAL A 35 6.88 -12.58 10.03
CA VAL A 35 6.15 -11.91 8.94
C VAL A 35 4.68 -11.72 9.30
N LYS A 36 4.04 -12.76 9.86
CA LYS A 36 2.64 -12.67 10.31
C LYS A 36 2.47 -11.61 11.41
N SER A 37 3.34 -11.60 12.41
CA SER A 37 3.31 -10.60 13.48
C SER A 37 3.53 -9.17 12.97
N ILE A 38 4.43 -8.98 12.00
CA ILE A 38 4.63 -7.67 11.35
C ILE A 38 3.34 -7.20 10.67
N VAL A 39 2.66 -8.07 9.93
CA VAL A 39 1.40 -7.73 9.26
C VAL A 39 0.29 -7.43 10.26
N GLU A 40 0.19 -8.21 11.34
CA GLU A 40 -0.79 -7.98 12.43
C GLU A 40 -0.57 -6.65 13.15
N LEU A 41 0.69 -6.23 13.34
CA LEU A 41 1.03 -4.92 13.88
C LEU A 41 0.62 -3.81 12.92
N LEU A 42 0.99 -3.93 11.64
CA LEU A 42 0.61 -2.95 10.63
C LEU A 42 -0.92 -2.86 10.46
N GLN A 43 -1.65 -3.97 10.58
CA GLN A 43 -3.12 -3.97 10.55
C GLN A 43 -3.76 -3.07 11.62
N GLN A 44 -3.13 -2.95 12.79
CA GLN A 44 -3.61 -2.10 13.88
C GLN A 44 -3.37 -0.61 13.59
N ASP A 45 -2.24 -0.30 12.94
CA ASP A 45 -1.82 1.06 12.61
C ASP A 45 -2.49 1.59 11.32
N TRP A 46 -2.81 0.71 10.38
CA TRP A 46 -3.34 1.05 9.05
C TRP A 46 -4.85 0.83 9.00
N ARG A 47 -5.60 1.83 9.45
CA ARG A 47 -7.06 1.83 9.43
C ARG A 47 -7.62 2.38 8.12
N VAL A 48 -8.84 1.96 7.77
CA VAL A 48 -9.55 2.47 6.59
C VAL A 48 -9.77 3.99 6.69
N GLU A 49 -10.11 4.46 7.89
CA GLU A 49 -10.39 5.87 8.19
C GLU A 49 -9.18 6.79 7.97
N ASP A 50 -7.97 6.25 8.00
CA ASP A 50 -6.73 6.99 7.79
C ASP A 50 -6.23 6.92 6.34
N TYR A 51 -6.97 6.28 5.43
CA TYR A 51 -6.52 6.12 4.05
C TYR A 51 -6.54 7.47 3.31
N ASP A 52 -5.37 7.91 2.86
CA ASP A 52 -5.18 9.15 2.11
C ASP A 52 -4.46 8.83 0.80
N LEU A 53 -5.08 9.17 -0.33
CA LEU A 53 -4.58 8.88 -1.67
C LEU A 53 -3.17 9.41 -1.93
N LEU A 54 -2.80 10.55 -1.33
CA LEU A 54 -1.51 11.22 -1.51
C LEU A 54 -0.49 10.87 -0.44
N ARG A 55 -0.93 10.68 0.81
CA ARG A 55 -0.05 10.66 1.99
C ARG A 55 -0.07 9.37 2.79
N ARG A 56 -1.07 8.50 2.56
CA ARG A 56 -1.25 7.27 3.34
C ARG A 56 -2.05 6.23 2.54
N ASN A 57 -1.46 5.81 1.43
CA ASN A 57 -2.04 4.85 0.49
C ASN A 57 -1.31 3.48 0.52
N CYS A 58 -1.69 2.59 -0.39
CA CYS A 58 -1.11 1.25 -0.52
C CYS A 58 0.41 1.24 -0.78
N CYS A 59 0.98 2.25 -1.46
CA CYS A 59 2.42 2.33 -1.69
C CYS A 59 3.18 2.66 -0.41
N HIS A 60 2.64 3.53 0.43
CA HIS A 60 3.23 3.85 1.72
C HIS A 60 3.19 2.62 2.66
N PHE A 61 2.09 1.88 2.65
CA PHE A 61 1.99 0.61 3.37
C PHE A 61 3.03 -0.41 2.87
N ALA A 62 3.17 -0.56 1.55
CA ALA A 62 4.12 -1.47 0.95
C ALA A 62 5.56 -1.10 1.29
N ASP A 63 5.91 0.19 1.28
CA ASP A 63 7.23 0.68 1.68
C ASP A 63 7.54 0.33 3.14
N GLU A 64 6.61 0.64 4.06
CA GLU A 64 6.82 0.35 5.47
C GLU A 64 6.91 -1.16 5.76
N LEU A 65 6.09 -1.98 5.08
CA LEU A 65 6.21 -3.43 5.14
C LEU A 65 7.59 -3.90 4.67
N CYS A 66 8.10 -3.38 3.56
CA CYS A 66 9.41 -3.75 3.02
C CYS A 66 10.55 -3.37 3.99
N TRP A 67 10.47 -2.20 4.62
CA TRP A 67 11.41 -1.81 5.68
C TRP A 67 11.37 -2.76 6.87
N ARG A 68 10.18 -3.10 7.38
CA ARG A 68 10.03 -4.03 8.51
C ARG A 68 10.49 -5.46 8.17
N LEU A 69 10.39 -5.86 6.91
CA LEU A 69 10.94 -7.13 6.42
C LEU A 69 12.46 -7.10 6.18
N GLY A 70 13.10 -5.94 6.29
CA GLY A 70 14.55 -5.79 6.09
C GLY A 70 14.99 -5.86 4.64
N VAL A 71 14.08 -5.63 3.68
CA VAL A 71 14.39 -5.67 2.24
C VAL A 71 14.56 -4.29 1.61
N GLY A 72 14.48 -3.22 2.43
CA GLY A 72 14.66 -1.83 2.00
C GLY A 72 13.38 -1.18 1.48
N ALA A 73 13.53 -0.03 0.81
CA ALA A 73 12.42 0.75 0.28
C ALA A 73 11.91 0.20 -1.07
N ILE A 74 10.62 0.43 -1.38
CA ILE A 74 10.07 0.11 -2.70
C ILE A 74 10.68 1.02 -3.79
N PRO A 75 10.72 0.57 -5.06
CA PRO A 75 11.26 1.40 -6.14
C PRO A 75 10.50 2.72 -6.29
N SER A 76 11.23 3.82 -6.50
CA SER A 76 10.67 5.17 -6.58
C SER A 76 9.66 5.36 -7.72
N TRP A 77 9.76 4.57 -8.78
CA TRP A 77 8.78 4.63 -9.88
C TRP A 77 7.39 4.11 -9.45
N VAL A 78 7.33 3.22 -8.46
CA VAL A 78 6.06 2.72 -7.88
C VAL A 78 5.36 3.85 -7.11
N THR A 79 6.09 4.59 -6.29
CA THR A 79 5.55 5.74 -5.55
C THR A 79 5.19 6.91 -6.48
N ASN A 80 5.99 7.18 -7.51
CA ASN A 80 5.68 8.21 -8.50
C ASN A 80 4.37 7.94 -9.25
N LEU A 81 4.09 6.68 -9.62
CA LEU A 81 2.84 6.33 -10.29
C LEU A 81 1.63 6.62 -9.39
N ALA A 82 1.72 6.24 -8.10
CA ALA A 82 0.65 6.50 -7.14
C ALA A 82 0.47 8.00 -6.86
N ALA A 83 1.56 8.76 -6.69
CA ALA A 83 1.51 10.20 -6.49
C ALA A 83 0.87 10.93 -7.69
N ASN A 84 1.20 10.50 -8.91
CA ASN A 84 0.61 11.03 -10.14
C ASN A 84 -0.88 10.71 -10.21
N ALA A 85 -1.29 9.44 -9.99
CA ALA A 85 -2.69 9.03 -10.01
C ALA A 85 -3.55 9.84 -9.02
N ALA A 86 -3.08 10.00 -7.79
CA ALA A 86 -3.78 10.77 -6.76
C ALA A 86 -3.87 12.28 -7.09
N SER A 87 -2.86 12.84 -7.77
CA SER A 87 -2.91 14.24 -8.23
C SER A 87 -3.98 14.47 -9.31
N PHE A 88 -4.23 13.47 -10.17
CA PHE A 88 -5.29 13.55 -11.17
C PHE A 88 -6.69 13.44 -10.56
N GLU A 89 -6.86 12.65 -9.50
CA GLU A 89 -8.13 12.55 -8.77
C GLU A 89 -8.46 13.83 -7.98
N ASP A 90 -7.50 14.43 -7.25
CA ASP A 90 -7.70 15.71 -6.52
C ASP A 90 -8.04 16.86 -7.49
N ALA A 91 -7.44 16.87 -8.69
CA ALA A 91 -7.84 17.81 -9.73
C ALA A 91 -9.30 17.59 -10.16
N GLY A 92 -9.72 16.34 -10.38
CA GLY A 92 -11.08 15.98 -10.74
C GLY A 92 -12.13 16.38 -9.69
N GLU A 93 -11.86 16.13 -8.41
CA GLU A 93 -12.75 16.53 -7.32
C GLU A 93 -12.91 18.05 -7.21
N ARG A 94 -11.82 18.82 -7.38
CA ARG A 94 -11.86 20.29 -7.36
C ARG A 94 -12.64 20.89 -8.52
N PHE A 95 -12.66 20.24 -9.69
CA PHE A 95 -13.50 20.66 -10.81
C PHE A 95 -14.98 20.36 -10.56
N TYR A 96 -15.30 19.23 -9.92
CA TYR A 96 -16.68 18.84 -9.61
C TYR A 96 -17.30 19.67 -8.47
N ALA A 97 -16.53 19.98 -7.42
CA ALA A 97 -16.99 20.77 -6.27
C ALA A 97 -17.23 22.26 -6.56
N ARG A 98 -16.94 22.72 -7.78
CA ARG A 98 -17.08 24.12 -8.21
C ARG A 98 -18.12 24.32 -9.33
N SER A 99 -18.91 23.29 -9.63
CA SER A 99 -20.00 23.30 -10.62
C SER A 99 -21.37 23.26 -9.96
#